data_AF-A0A6B3SGV1-F1
#
_entry.id   AF-A0A6B3SGV1-F1
#
_cell.length_a   1.000
_cell.length_b   1.000
_cell.length_c   1.000
_cell.angle_alpha   90.00
_cell.angle_beta   90.00
_cell.angle_gamma   90.00
#
_symmetry.space_group_name_H-M   'P 1'
#
loop_
_entity.id
_entity.type
_entity.pdbx_description
1 polymer ?
#
loop_
_entity_poly.entity_id
_entity_poly.type
_entity_poly.pdbx_seq_one_letter_code
_entity_poly.pdbx_strand_id
1 'polypeptide(L)'
;MSDTVNYAVRTTVFEDGERMPVLVDAATGIPLYDPCVYACTDIRPNTGSSATIEQALRGVQFLLTFIGERKIELEGRFASARFLDLHELDDLVRTAYLPMDSTPTGGRNMEVAAPKVISLDKVRSRAVKTRKESTVALSTVAIRLYYAGAYLEWLGHRAARQVCKTLEQKTEYMDLLREFLGRLRSRTPKARGQSSRLSLTAEQKAELLRVVDPRCPDNPWEGEFVRERNRLIVLWGLGTGLRRGELLGLRIKLLNFRRNMAEIVRRPDDKKDPRKYQPNTKTRERGIGISEELAYLTHEHIVKHRSSLRGARKHDFLFVADDTGLPLSLAALSKVFRTLRERHPAVGDGLSSHVLRHTWNEDFSEVADKAGLAPEDERRARNHAMGWSDFSNSSDHYLKRRTRRQATEASVKIQQAVVGEATKGEQDD
;
A
#
# COMPACT_ATOMS: atom_id res chain seq x y z
N MET A 1 20.10 33.14 -1.70
CA MET A 1 19.17 32.07 -2.09
C MET A 1 19.71 30.81 -1.44
N SER A 2 18.97 30.21 -0.51
CA SER A 2 19.40 28.98 0.17
C SER A 2 19.33 27.86 -0.85
N ASP A 3 20.48 27.33 -1.29
CA ASP A 3 20.58 26.10 -2.10
C ASP A 3 20.04 24.94 -1.25
N THR A 4 18.71 24.81 -1.25
CA THR A 4 18.02 23.77 -0.51
C THR A 4 18.18 22.52 -1.35
N VAL A 5 19.09 21.64 -0.93
CA VAL A 5 19.37 20.40 -1.63
C VAL A 5 18.09 19.58 -1.70
N ASN A 6 17.56 19.43 -2.91
CA ASN A 6 16.28 18.78 -3.13
C ASN A 6 16.51 17.49 -3.90
N TYR A 7 16.08 16.38 -3.34
CA TYR A 7 16.22 15.06 -3.93
C TYR A 7 14.87 14.54 -4.42
N ALA A 8 14.86 13.71 -5.46
CA ALA A 8 13.65 13.08 -5.95
C ALA A 8 13.90 11.62 -6.33
N VAL A 9 12.94 10.74 -6.03
CA VAL A 9 12.95 9.36 -6.55
C VAL A 9 12.21 9.33 -7.88
N ARG A 10 12.91 8.95 -8.96
CA ARG A 10 12.36 8.80 -10.31
C ARG A 10 12.50 7.36 -10.76
N THR A 11 11.40 6.77 -11.23
CA THR A 11 11.45 5.44 -11.85
C THR A 11 11.85 5.56 -13.31
N THR A 12 12.78 4.74 -13.75
CA THR A 12 13.16 4.54 -15.16
C THR A 12 12.67 3.15 -15.59
N VAL A 13 12.23 3.03 -16.85
CA VAL A 13 11.85 1.75 -17.46
C VAL A 13 12.90 1.46 -18.52
N PHE A 14 13.63 0.35 -18.38
CA PHE A 14 14.64 -0.10 -19.34
C PHE A 14 14.00 -0.85 -20.52
N GLU A 15 14.77 -1.09 -21.57
CA GLU A 15 14.30 -1.70 -22.84
C GLU A 15 13.76 -3.12 -22.67
N ASP A 16 14.26 -3.85 -21.67
CA ASP A 16 13.81 -5.19 -21.29
C ASP A 16 12.49 -5.18 -20.49
N GLY A 17 12.03 -4.00 -20.04
CA GLY A 17 10.85 -3.82 -19.20
C GLY A 17 11.16 -3.60 -17.71
N GLU A 18 12.43 -3.71 -17.30
CA GLU A 18 12.85 -3.50 -15.91
C GLU A 18 12.49 -2.09 -15.44
N ARG A 19 11.81 -2.02 -14.29
CA ARG A 19 11.50 -0.76 -13.61
C ARG A 19 12.50 -0.54 -12.49
N MET A 20 13.38 0.44 -12.66
CA MET A 20 14.38 0.82 -11.68
C MET A 20 14.08 2.20 -11.09
N PRO A 21 13.66 2.31 -9.82
CA PRO A 21 13.69 3.57 -9.09
C PRO A 21 15.13 4.04 -8.88
N VAL A 22 15.36 5.32 -9.12
CA VAL A 22 16.66 5.98 -9.03
C VAL A 22 16.49 7.24 -8.17
N LEU A 23 17.38 7.46 -7.22
CA LEU A 23 17.40 8.69 -6.44
C LEU A 23 18.28 9.70 -7.15
N VAL A 24 17.71 10.85 -7.51
CA VAL A 24 18.38 11.91 -8.27
C VAL A 24 18.38 13.21 -7.49
N ASP A 25 19.35 14.06 -7.79
CA ASP A 25 19.24 15.48 -7.52
C ASP A 25 18.07 16.06 -8.33
N ALA A 26 17.15 16.77 -7.68
CA ALA A 26 15.90 17.19 -8.30
C ALA A 26 16.10 18.32 -9.32
N ALA A 27 17.15 19.14 -9.16
CA ALA A 27 17.45 20.28 -10.02
C ALA A 27 18.15 19.83 -11.31
N THR A 28 19.17 19.00 -11.19
CA THR A 28 20.00 18.53 -12.30
C THR A 28 19.46 17.25 -12.94
N GLY A 29 18.70 16.44 -12.19
CA GLY A 29 18.27 15.10 -12.60
C GLY A 29 19.37 14.05 -12.56
N ILE A 30 20.57 14.40 -12.07
CA ILE A 30 21.72 13.48 -12.02
C ILE A 30 21.50 12.45 -10.89
N PRO A 31 21.68 11.14 -11.16
CA PRO A 31 21.62 10.10 -10.14
C PRO A 31 22.69 10.27 -9.05
N LEU A 32 22.30 10.09 -7.79
CA LEU A 32 23.24 10.02 -6.68
C LEU A 32 23.91 8.65 -6.69
N TYR A 33 25.23 8.63 -6.81
CA TYR A 33 26.01 7.40 -6.98
C TYR A 33 25.75 6.37 -5.86
N ASP A 34 26.01 6.73 -4.61
CA ASP A 34 25.91 5.81 -3.46
C ASP A 34 24.50 5.24 -3.24
N PRO A 35 23.42 6.05 -3.22
CA PRO A 35 22.05 5.54 -3.17
C PRO A 35 21.69 4.59 -4.32
N CYS A 36 22.19 4.85 -5.53
CA CYS A 36 21.93 4.00 -6.68
C CYS A 36 22.69 2.66 -6.60
N VAL A 37 23.95 2.68 -6.14
CA VAL A 37 24.70 1.44 -5.88
C VAL A 37 23.99 0.64 -4.79
N TYR A 38 23.61 1.26 -3.67
CA TYR A 38 22.83 0.61 -2.60
C TYR A 38 21.57 -0.08 -3.13
N ALA A 39 20.77 0.63 -3.94
CA ALA A 39 19.57 0.07 -4.54
C ALA A 39 19.87 -1.16 -5.42
N CYS A 40 20.95 -1.11 -6.21
CA CYS A 40 21.31 -2.18 -7.14
C CYS A 40 21.98 -3.38 -6.46
N THR A 41 22.80 -3.17 -5.43
CA THR A 41 23.60 -4.23 -4.81
C THR A 41 22.95 -4.86 -3.59
N ASP A 42 22.17 -4.10 -2.83
CA ASP A 42 21.63 -4.56 -1.54
C ASP A 42 20.12 -4.80 -1.62
N ILE A 43 19.35 -3.91 -2.26
CA ILE A 43 17.89 -4.02 -2.27
C ILE A 43 17.37 -4.86 -3.44
N ARG A 44 17.83 -4.60 -4.67
CA ARG A 44 17.34 -5.27 -5.88
C ARG A 44 17.52 -6.81 -5.81
N PRO A 45 18.69 -7.37 -5.46
CA PRO A 45 18.90 -8.81 -5.45
C PRO A 45 18.05 -9.53 -4.39
N ASN A 46 17.84 -8.88 -3.25
CA ASN A 46 17.12 -9.46 -2.11
C ASN A 46 15.59 -9.37 -2.25
N THR A 47 15.07 -8.36 -2.94
CA THR A 47 13.61 -8.09 -2.97
C THR A 47 12.97 -8.31 -4.33
N GLY A 48 13.72 -8.13 -5.43
CA GLY A 48 13.24 -8.22 -6.81
C GLY A 48 12.08 -7.28 -7.17
N SER A 49 11.73 -6.31 -6.31
CA SER A 49 10.52 -5.49 -6.44
C SER A 49 10.86 -4.01 -6.51
N SER A 50 10.52 -3.39 -7.65
CA SER A 50 10.67 -1.95 -7.87
C SER A 50 9.97 -1.10 -6.80
N ALA A 51 8.80 -1.52 -6.32
CA ALA A 51 8.10 -0.81 -5.24
C ALA A 51 8.87 -0.82 -3.90
N THR A 52 9.64 -1.87 -3.63
CA THR A 52 10.45 -1.98 -2.41
C THR A 52 11.69 -1.10 -2.53
N ILE A 53 12.34 -1.10 -3.70
CA ILE A 53 13.45 -0.19 -4.01
C ILE A 53 13.02 1.27 -3.87
N GLU A 54 11.84 1.63 -4.40
CA GLU A 54 11.31 2.99 -4.26
C GLU A 54 11.12 3.38 -2.79
N GLN A 55 10.59 2.48 -1.95
CA GLN A 55 10.43 2.74 -0.52
C GLN A 55 11.78 2.91 0.19
N ALA A 56 12.77 2.07 -0.15
CA ALA A 56 14.11 2.19 0.38
C ALA A 56 14.74 3.53 0.02
N LEU A 57 14.70 3.91 -1.26
CA LEU A 57 15.22 5.17 -1.74
C LEU A 57 14.47 6.39 -1.19
N ARG A 58 13.18 6.30 -0.86
CA ARG A 58 12.45 7.36 -0.15
C ARG A 58 12.93 7.50 1.31
N GLY A 59 13.33 6.42 1.96
CA GLY A 59 13.99 6.47 3.27
C GLY A 59 15.38 7.13 3.18
N VAL A 60 16.14 6.77 2.14
CA VAL A 60 17.44 7.40 1.84
C VAL A 60 17.28 8.88 1.51
N GLN A 61 16.28 9.25 0.69
CA GLN A 61 15.92 10.63 0.37
C GLN A 61 15.67 11.44 1.63
N PHE A 62 14.87 10.89 2.54
CA PHE A 62 14.59 11.51 3.85
C PHE A 62 15.88 11.76 4.64
N LEU A 63 16.74 10.74 4.76
CA LEU A 63 18.02 10.86 5.46
C LEU A 63 18.93 11.92 4.81
N LEU A 64 19.14 11.85 3.50
CA LEU A 64 20.05 12.77 2.81
C LEU A 64 19.55 14.21 2.85
N THR A 65 18.22 14.43 2.81
CA THR A 65 17.64 15.77 3.01
C THR A 65 17.99 16.30 4.40
N PHE A 66 17.78 15.48 5.43
CA PHE A 66 18.14 15.84 6.81
C PHE A 66 19.64 16.17 6.97
N ILE A 67 20.51 15.35 6.38
CA ILE A 67 21.97 15.53 6.39
C ILE A 67 22.36 16.84 5.69
N GLY A 68 21.77 17.10 4.52
CA GLY A 68 22.04 18.32 3.74
C GLY A 68 21.59 19.59 4.45
N GLU A 69 20.39 19.61 5.02
CA GLU A 69 19.86 20.76 5.78
C GLU A 69 20.72 21.13 6.98
N ARG A 70 21.30 20.12 7.66
CA ARG A 70 22.19 20.29 8.81
C ARG A 70 23.67 20.42 8.43
N LYS A 71 23.99 20.37 7.15
CA LYS A 71 25.36 20.41 6.62
C LYS A 71 26.28 19.37 7.29
N ILE A 72 25.75 18.17 7.53
CA ILE A 72 26.50 17.07 8.12
C ILE A 72 27.35 16.45 7.01
N GLU A 73 28.67 16.44 7.20
CA GLU A 73 29.62 15.79 6.30
C GLU A 73 29.62 14.28 6.62
N LEU A 74 28.80 13.52 5.89
CA LEU A 74 28.54 12.11 6.20
C LEU A 74 29.70 11.19 5.80
N GLU A 75 30.35 11.44 4.65
CA GLU A 75 31.36 10.56 4.08
C GLU A 75 32.65 10.55 4.93
N GLY A 76 33.19 11.72 5.25
CA GLY A 76 34.39 11.84 6.08
C GLY A 76 34.16 11.48 7.54
N ARG A 77 32.94 11.65 8.07
CA ARG A 77 32.55 11.06 9.36
C ARG A 77 32.66 9.53 9.31
N PHE A 78 32.01 8.89 8.35
CA PHE A 78 32.05 7.44 8.18
C PHE A 78 33.47 6.92 7.88
N ALA A 79 34.30 7.70 7.18
CA ALA A 79 35.71 7.37 6.92
C ALA A 79 36.58 7.44 8.18
N SER A 80 36.19 8.24 9.18
CA SER A 80 36.89 8.39 10.46
C SER A 80 36.25 7.61 11.62
N ALA A 81 35.37 6.66 11.33
CA ALA A 81 34.60 5.89 12.33
C ALA A 81 33.78 6.77 13.31
N ARG A 82 33.41 7.99 12.87
CA ARG A 82 32.50 8.88 13.59
C ARG A 82 31.14 8.80 12.91
N PHE A 83 30.07 8.73 13.71
CA PHE A 83 28.70 8.61 13.21
C PHE A 83 27.88 9.84 13.60
N LEU A 84 26.54 9.75 13.53
CA LEU A 84 25.69 10.82 14.07
C LEU A 84 25.73 10.79 15.59
N ASP A 85 25.83 11.97 16.19
CA ASP A 85 25.77 12.16 17.62
C ASP A 85 24.36 11.89 18.15
N LEU A 86 24.24 11.70 19.47
CA LEU A 86 22.94 11.41 20.10
C LEU A 86 21.89 12.49 19.81
N HIS A 87 22.28 13.77 19.87
CA HIS A 87 21.38 14.88 19.58
C HIS A 87 20.96 14.92 18.10
N GLU A 88 21.85 14.57 17.17
CA GLU A 88 21.54 14.47 15.74
C GLU A 88 20.59 13.29 15.46
N LEU A 89 20.74 12.17 16.17
CA LEU A 89 19.82 11.04 16.10
C LEU A 89 18.41 11.41 16.62
N ASP A 90 18.33 12.10 17.75
CA ASP A 90 17.06 12.57 18.30
C ASP A 90 16.36 13.55 17.34
N ASP A 91 17.15 14.42 16.72
CA ASP A 91 16.71 15.34 15.67
C ASP A 91 16.23 14.64 14.40
N LEU A 92 16.93 13.60 13.94
CA LEU A 92 16.54 12.78 12.79
C LEU A 92 15.19 12.12 13.06
N VAL A 93 15.01 11.53 14.24
CA VAL A 93 13.77 10.89 14.65
C VAL A 93 12.64 11.91 14.74
N ARG A 94 12.87 13.10 15.32
CA ARG A 94 11.90 14.19 15.36
C ARG A 94 11.48 14.62 13.95
N THR A 95 12.45 14.80 13.06
CA THR A 95 12.21 15.18 11.66
C THR A 95 11.40 14.11 10.91
N ALA A 96 11.56 12.83 11.25
CA ALA A 96 10.81 11.75 10.62
C ALA A 96 9.28 11.84 10.83
N TYR A 97 8.81 12.55 11.86
CA TYR A 97 7.39 12.82 12.12
C TYR A 97 6.80 13.92 11.24
N LEU A 98 7.65 14.75 10.62
CA LEU A 98 7.21 15.86 9.79
C LEU A 98 6.84 15.37 8.37
N PRO A 99 5.87 16.01 7.70
CA PRO A 99 5.65 15.78 6.29
C PRO A 99 6.91 16.21 5.54
N MET A 100 7.32 15.39 4.59
CA MET A 100 8.29 15.86 3.59
C MET A 100 7.47 16.63 2.57
N ASP A 101 7.99 17.75 2.05
CA ASP A 101 7.47 18.36 0.82
C ASP A 101 7.73 17.41 -0.34
N SER A 102 6.95 16.34 -0.40
CA SER A 102 6.90 15.49 -1.57
C SER A 102 6.20 16.29 -2.63
N THR A 103 6.94 16.78 -3.62
CA THR A 103 6.36 17.02 -4.94
C THR A 103 5.55 15.78 -5.27
N PRO A 104 4.22 15.91 -5.47
CA PRO A 104 3.40 14.74 -5.73
C PRO A 104 3.85 14.14 -7.05
N THR A 105 4.40 12.93 -7.01
CA THR A 105 4.41 12.02 -8.15
C THR A 105 2.96 11.68 -8.48
N GLY A 106 2.32 12.56 -9.23
CA GLY A 106 0.92 12.52 -9.63
C GLY A 106 0.56 13.83 -10.30
N GLY A 107 0.41 13.80 -11.62
CA GLY A 107 0.34 14.97 -12.50
C GLY A 107 -0.51 16.13 -11.97
N ARG A 108 0.15 17.26 -11.75
CA ARG A 108 -0.43 18.57 -12.04
C ARG A 108 0.24 19.05 -13.31
N ASN A 109 -0.54 19.16 -14.39
CA ASN A 109 -0.16 20.00 -15.51
C ASN A 109 0.07 21.40 -14.94
N MET A 110 1.31 21.87 -14.94
CA MET A 110 1.60 23.28 -14.73
C MET A 110 1.25 24.01 -16.02
N GLU A 111 0.02 24.51 -16.10
CA GLU A 111 -0.22 25.73 -16.87
C GLU A 111 0.43 26.88 -16.11
N VAL A 112 1.27 27.64 -16.82
CA VAL A 112 1.97 28.82 -16.31
C VAL A 112 0.92 29.93 -16.11
N ALA A 113 0.43 30.09 -14.89
CA ALA A 113 -0.43 31.21 -14.52
C ALA A 113 0.41 32.38 -13.98
N ALA A 114 0.37 33.50 -14.70
CA ALA A 114 0.98 34.78 -14.35
C ALA A 114 0.52 35.31 -12.97
N PRO A 115 1.32 36.15 -12.28
CA PRO A 115 1.08 36.51 -10.88
C PRO A 115 -0.16 37.40 -10.74
N LYS A 116 -1.20 36.90 -10.08
CA LYS A 116 -2.33 37.70 -9.59
C LYS A 116 -1.92 38.41 -8.30
N VAL A 117 -1.85 39.73 -8.35
CA VAL A 117 -1.71 40.61 -7.17
C VAL A 117 -2.93 40.40 -6.26
N ILE A 118 -2.71 39.99 -5.01
CA ILE A 118 -3.78 39.80 -4.01
C ILE A 118 -3.80 41.03 -3.09
N SER A 119 -4.95 41.69 -3.02
CA SER A 119 -5.21 42.83 -2.14
C SER A 119 -4.99 42.49 -0.65
N LEU A 120 -4.29 43.38 0.05
CA LEU A 120 -3.90 43.31 1.46
C LEU A 120 -5.09 43.24 2.43
N ASP A 121 -6.30 43.61 2.00
CA ASP A 121 -7.49 43.63 2.86
C ASP A 121 -8.13 42.25 3.11
N LYS A 122 -7.78 41.21 2.32
CA LYS A 122 -8.18 39.81 2.61
C LYS A 122 -7.28 39.10 3.61
N VAL A 123 -6.19 39.75 4.05
CA VAL A 123 -5.22 39.17 5.00
C VAL A 123 -5.69 39.36 6.45
N ARG A 124 -6.54 40.35 6.75
CA ARG A 124 -6.96 40.69 8.12
C ARG A 124 -8.09 39.82 8.70
N SER A 125 -8.83 39.05 7.90
CA SER A 125 -9.91 38.17 8.38
C SER A 125 -9.51 36.70 8.58
N ARG A 126 -8.22 36.35 8.40
CA ARG A 126 -7.66 35.05 8.83
C ARG A 126 -6.97 35.18 10.18
N ALA A 127 -7.76 35.51 11.21
CA ALA A 127 -7.32 35.31 12.58
C ALA A 127 -7.09 33.81 12.83
N VAL A 128 -5.82 33.45 12.96
CA VAL A 128 -5.24 32.33 13.74
C VAL A 128 -6.14 31.09 13.87
N LYS A 129 -6.30 30.32 12.79
CA LYS A 129 -6.39 28.86 12.93
C LYS A 129 -4.96 28.39 13.16
N THR A 130 -4.59 28.08 14.39
CA THR A 130 -3.38 27.32 14.73
C THR A 130 -3.28 26.16 13.74
N ARG A 131 -2.29 26.23 12.84
CA ARG A 131 -1.99 25.18 11.88
C ARG A 131 -1.62 23.97 12.74
N LYS A 132 -2.54 23.02 12.90
CA LYS A 132 -2.25 21.73 13.53
C LYS A 132 -1.09 21.16 12.73
N GLU A 133 0.11 21.12 13.29
CA GLU A 133 1.29 20.58 12.60
C GLU A 133 0.92 19.18 12.14
N SER A 134 0.82 19.00 10.82
CA SER A 134 0.38 17.73 10.27
C SER A 134 1.49 16.72 10.50
N THR A 135 1.32 15.80 11.44
CA THR A 135 2.30 14.72 11.67
C THR A 135 1.99 13.53 10.78
N VAL A 136 3.03 12.79 10.36
CA VAL A 136 2.85 11.56 9.59
C VAL A 136 2.51 10.37 10.50
N ALA A 137 1.85 9.35 9.95
CA ALA A 137 1.52 8.14 10.68
C ALA A 137 2.77 7.41 11.22
N LEU A 138 2.67 6.78 12.39
CA LEU A 138 3.78 6.06 13.04
C LEU A 138 4.42 4.99 12.15
N SER A 139 3.62 4.31 11.33
CA SER A 139 4.13 3.32 10.36
C SER A 139 5.03 3.97 9.31
N THR A 140 4.71 5.18 8.86
CA THR A 140 5.53 5.95 7.93
C THR A 140 6.85 6.36 8.59
N VAL A 141 6.81 6.83 9.83
CA VAL A 141 8.03 7.16 10.62
C VAL A 141 8.92 5.93 10.74
N ALA A 142 8.35 4.80 11.13
CA ALA A 142 9.09 3.54 11.29
C ALA A 142 9.76 3.09 9.98
N ILE A 143 9.04 3.17 8.85
CA ILE A 143 9.59 2.81 7.53
C ILE A 143 10.73 3.75 7.10
N ARG A 144 10.58 5.07 7.31
CA ARG A 144 11.63 6.05 7.00
C ARG A 144 12.91 5.75 7.77
N LEU A 145 12.81 5.59 9.09
CA LEU A 145 13.95 5.34 9.96
C LEU A 145 14.57 3.96 9.71
N TYR A 146 13.75 2.95 9.40
CA TYR A 146 14.23 1.63 9.01
C TYR A 146 15.15 1.69 7.78
N TYR A 147 14.68 2.29 6.68
CA TYR A 147 15.49 2.37 5.47
C TYR A 147 16.64 3.38 5.57
N ALA A 148 16.49 4.45 6.34
CA ALA A 148 17.61 5.34 6.67
C ALA A 148 18.72 4.56 7.42
N GLY A 149 18.35 3.76 8.43
CA GLY A 149 19.28 2.91 9.16
C GLY A 149 19.94 1.85 8.29
N ALA A 150 19.17 1.18 7.42
CA ALA A 150 19.70 0.18 6.50
C ALA A 150 20.71 0.77 5.50
N TYR A 151 20.46 1.99 5.01
CA TYR A 151 21.42 2.69 4.15
C TYR A 151 22.68 3.10 4.91
N LEU A 152 22.56 3.61 6.14
CA LEU A 152 23.71 3.95 6.98
C LEU A 152 24.55 2.70 7.30
N GLU A 153 23.91 1.55 7.53
CA GLU A 153 24.60 0.27 7.71
C GLU A 153 25.40 -0.11 6.47
N TRP A 154 24.77 -0.05 5.28
CA TRP A 154 25.45 -0.31 4.01
C TRP A 154 26.62 0.64 3.76
N LEU A 155 26.44 1.94 4.02
CA LEU A 155 27.49 2.95 3.89
C LEU A 155 28.66 2.66 4.85
N GLY A 156 28.36 2.28 6.09
CA GLY A 156 29.35 1.86 7.09
C GLY A 156 30.15 0.64 6.66
N HIS A 157 29.49 -0.40 6.15
CA HIS A 157 30.17 -1.58 5.61
C HIS A 157 31.11 -1.23 4.44
N ARG A 158 30.70 -0.31 3.58
CA ARG A 158 31.52 0.15 2.46
C ARG A 158 32.71 0.98 2.94
N ALA A 159 32.49 1.94 3.83
CA ALA A 159 33.55 2.76 4.41
C ALA A 159 34.59 1.91 5.15
N ALA A 160 34.16 0.94 5.97
CA ALA A 160 35.03 -0.01 6.65
C ALA A 160 35.98 -0.76 5.70
N ARG A 161 35.50 -1.13 4.50
CA ARG A 161 36.35 -1.78 3.48
C ARG A 161 37.42 -0.86 2.89
N GLN A 162 37.21 0.46 2.95
CA GLN A 162 38.14 1.45 2.40
C GLN A 162 39.16 1.92 3.43
N VAL A 163 38.74 2.07 4.69
CA VAL A 163 39.56 2.72 5.73
C VAL A 163 40.26 1.74 6.68
N CYS A 164 39.66 0.57 6.96
CA CYS A 164 40.25 -0.42 7.86
C CYS A 164 41.26 -1.28 7.10
N LYS A 165 42.51 -1.30 7.57
CA LYS A 165 43.60 -2.09 6.97
C LYS A 165 43.79 -3.44 7.64
N THR A 166 43.44 -3.55 8.92
CA THR A 166 43.55 -4.80 9.70
C THR A 166 42.18 -5.34 10.12
N LEU A 167 42.14 -6.60 10.53
CA LEU A 167 40.92 -7.25 10.99
C LEU A 167 40.42 -6.64 12.31
N GLU A 168 41.35 -6.26 13.20
CA GLU A 168 41.06 -5.63 14.49
C GLU A 168 40.38 -4.28 14.28
N GLN A 169 40.97 -3.43 13.43
CA GLN A 169 40.37 -2.13 13.06
C GLN A 169 38.97 -2.29 12.47
N LYS A 170 38.79 -3.30 11.62
CA LYS A 170 37.49 -3.59 11.01
C LYS A 170 36.49 -4.04 12.07
N THR A 171 36.92 -4.85 13.04
CA THR A 171 36.06 -5.34 14.11
C THR A 171 35.60 -4.19 15.01
N GLU A 172 36.53 -3.35 15.46
CA GLU A 172 36.23 -2.15 16.24
C GLU A 172 35.27 -1.21 15.50
N TYR A 173 35.53 -0.93 14.21
CA TYR A 173 34.63 -0.13 13.38
C TYR A 173 33.21 -0.71 13.35
N MET A 174 33.10 -2.03 13.13
CA MET A 174 31.81 -2.70 13.02
C MET A 174 31.05 -2.71 14.35
N ASP A 175 31.74 -2.76 15.48
CA ASP A 175 31.11 -2.68 16.80
C ASP A 175 30.57 -1.27 17.08
N LEU A 176 31.35 -0.23 16.77
CA LEU A 176 30.90 1.16 16.85
C LEU A 176 29.69 1.42 15.95
N LEU A 177 29.72 0.91 14.71
CA LEU A 177 28.60 1.02 13.76
C LEU A 177 27.35 0.31 14.30
N ARG A 178 27.51 -0.89 14.87
CA ARG A 178 26.40 -1.68 15.43
C ARG A 178 25.77 -0.96 16.63
N GLU A 179 26.57 -0.36 17.49
CA GLU A 179 26.10 0.43 18.62
C GLU A 179 25.32 1.67 18.15
N PHE A 180 25.89 2.42 17.20
CA PHE A 180 25.24 3.56 16.56
C PHE A 180 23.86 3.20 15.98
N LEU A 181 23.79 2.15 15.16
CA LEU A 181 22.53 1.67 14.57
C LEU A 181 21.56 1.13 15.64
N GLY A 182 22.09 0.55 16.72
CA GLY A 182 21.31 0.14 17.89
C GLY A 182 20.59 1.32 18.55
N ARG A 183 21.28 2.45 18.69
CA ARG A 183 20.72 3.71 19.23
C ARG A 183 19.63 4.30 18.34
N LEU A 184 19.74 4.18 17.01
CA LEU A 184 18.68 4.58 16.06
C LEU A 184 17.47 3.64 16.15
N ARG A 185 17.71 2.32 16.18
CA ARG A 185 16.65 1.31 16.28
C ARG A 185 15.84 1.44 17.57
N SER A 186 16.48 1.74 18.70
CA SER A 186 15.78 1.93 19.98
C SER A 186 14.84 3.14 19.99
N ARG A 187 15.14 4.17 19.19
CA ARG A 187 14.31 5.38 19.02
C ARG A 187 13.24 5.23 17.93
N THR A 188 13.35 4.20 17.10
CA THR A 188 12.38 3.96 16.02
C THR A 188 11.05 3.51 16.64
N PRO A 189 9.93 4.18 16.34
CA PRO A 189 8.65 3.82 16.93
C PRO A 189 8.24 2.42 16.49
N LYS A 190 7.85 1.58 17.45
CA LYS A 190 7.15 0.34 17.13
C LYS A 190 5.73 0.71 16.73
N ALA A 191 5.40 0.58 15.45
CA ALA A 191 4.03 0.71 15.01
C ALA A 191 3.18 -0.31 15.78
N ARG A 192 2.34 0.14 16.73
CA ARG A 192 1.39 -0.74 17.42
C ARG A 192 0.53 -1.40 16.33
N GLY A 193 0.55 -2.72 16.25
CA GLY A 193 -0.19 -3.52 15.27
C GLY A 193 -1.71 -3.46 15.40
N GLN A 194 -2.26 -2.45 16.09
CA GLN A 194 -3.69 -2.19 16.19
C GLN A 194 -4.15 -1.29 15.02
N SER A 195 -3.88 -1.71 13.79
CA SER A 195 -4.83 -1.38 12.73
C SER A 195 -5.93 -2.41 12.89
N SER A 196 -7.05 -2.03 13.49
CA SER A 196 -8.29 -2.77 13.27
C SER A 196 -8.46 -2.86 11.76
N ARG A 197 -8.29 -4.05 11.21
CA ARG A 197 -8.55 -4.35 9.80
C ARG A 197 -10.06 -4.27 9.62
N LEU A 198 -10.56 -3.05 9.48
CA LEU A 198 -11.99 -2.77 9.41
C LEU A 198 -12.48 -3.28 8.05
N SER A 199 -13.32 -4.31 8.12
CA SER A 199 -14.20 -4.72 7.02
C SER A 199 -15.41 -3.79 6.96
N LEU A 200 -16.13 -3.81 5.85
CA LEU A 200 -17.40 -3.09 5.74
C LEU A 200 -18.43 -3.73 6.69
N THR A 201 -19.29 -2.90 7.27
CA THR A 201 -20.52 -3.39 7.91
C THR A 201 -21.51 -3.89 6.84
N ALA A 202 -22.56 -4.59 7.25
CA ALA A 202 -23.61 -5.03 6.34
C ALA A 202 -24.26 -3.85 5.61
N GLU A 203 -24.51 -2.74 6.31
CA GLU A 203 -25.11 -1.51 5.78
C GLU A 203 -24.16 -0.83 4.79
N GLN A 204 -22.87 -0.70 5.13
CA GLN A 204 -21.87 -0.12 4.24
C GLN A 204 -21.69 -0.96 2.96
N LYS A 205 -21.69 -2.29 3.08
CA LYS A 205 -21.61 -3.21 1.94
C LYS A 205 -22.85 -3.13 1.06
N ALA A 206 -24.04 -3.07 1.65
CA ALA A 206 -25.29 -2.91 0.91
C ALA A 206 -25.34 -1.57 0.17
N GLU A 207 -24.96 -0.48 0.83
CA GLU A 207 -24.89 0.84 0.19
C GLU A 207 -23.87 0.86 -0.93
N LEU A 208 -22.68 0.30 -0.71
CA LEU A 208 -21.66 0.17 -1.75
C LEU A 208 -22.20 -0.56 -2.99
N LEU A 209 -22.89 -1.70 -2.80
CA LEU A 209 -23.46 -2.47 -3.90
C LEU A 209 -24.60 -1.72 -4.62
N ARG A 210 -25.38 -0.93 -3.88
CA ARG A 210 -26.46 -0.09 -4.43
C ARG A 210 -25.91 1.02 -5.31
N VAL A 211 -24.96 1.82 -4.81
CA VAL A 211 -24.46 3.00 -5.53
C VAL A 211 -23.56 2.66 -6.72
N VAL A 212 -22.97 1.47 -6.73
CA VAL A 212 -22.21 1.00 -7.90
C VAL A 212 -23.09 0.36 -8.97
N ASP A 213 -24.39 0.10 -8.72
CA ASP A 213 -25.29 -0.36 -9.78
C ASP A 213 -25.36 0.72 -10.90
N PRO A 214 -25.09 0.37 -12.17
CA PRO A 214 -25.14 1.29 -13.32
C PRO A 214 -26.48 2.01 -13.48
N ARG A 215 -27.56 1.37 -13.05
CA ARG A 215 -28.94 1.88 -13.11
C ARG A 215 -29.29 2.77 -11.91
N CYS A 216 -28.44 2.80 -10.88
CA CYS A 216 -28.67 3.65 -9.72
C CYS A 216 -28.57 5.13 -10.15
N PRO A 217 -29.60 5.95 -9.88
CA PRO A 217 -29.55 7.39 -10.14
C PRO A 217 -28.42 8.08 -9.37
N ASP A 218 -28.09 7.57 -8.18
CA ASP A 218 -27.06 8.11 -7.30
C ASP A 218 -25.64 7.68 -7.71
N ASN A 219 -25.47 6.91 -8.79
CA ASN A 219 -24.16 6.43 -9.21
C ASN A 219 -23.23 7.63 -9.52
N PRO A 220 -22.05 7.74 -8.88
CA PRO A 220 -21.27 8.97 -8.90
C PRO A 220 -20.49 9.20 -10.20
N TRP A 221 -20.54 8.25 -11.14
CA TRP A 221 -19.85 8.35 -12.41
C TRP A 221 -20.81 8.59 -13.58
N GLU A 222 -20.32 9.31 -14.56
CA GLU A 222 -21.02 9.52 -15.83
C GLU A 222 -20.51 8.53 -16.89
N GLY A 223 -21.37 8.18 -17.82
CA GLY A 223 -21.05 7.25 -18.91
C GLY A 223 -21.20 5.78 -18.53
N GLU A 224 -21.85 5.03 -19.40
CA GLU A 224 -22.14 3.61 -19.23
C GLU A 224 -20.88 2.78 -18.99
N PHE A 225 -19.84 2.97 -19.80
CA PHE A 225 -18.57 2.23 -19.67
C PHE A 225 -17.95 2.39 -18.27
N VAL A 226 -17.91 3.61 -17.73
CA VAL A 226 -17.25 3.89 -16.44
C VAL A 226 -18.05 3.29 -15.28
N ARG A 227 -19.39 3.40 -15.33
CA ARG A 227 -20.29 2.80 -14.35
C ARG A 227 -20.10 1.27 -14.30
N GLU A 228 -20.14 0.62 -15.46
CA GLU A 228 -19.97 -0.83 -15.57
C GLU A 228 -18.58 -1.30 -15.14
N ARG A 229 -17.52 -0.62 -15.60
CA ARG A 229 -16.14 -0.92 -15.20
C ARG A 229 -15.99 -0.84 -13.69
N ASN A 230 -16.48 0.23 -13.06
CA ASN A 230 -16.29 0.46 -11.63
C ASN A 230 -17.15 -0.48 -10.76
N ARG A 231 -18.37 -0.82 -11.20
CA ARG A 231 -19.14 -1.91 -10.61
C ARG A 231 -18.36 -3.21 -10.62
N LEU A 232 -17.85 -3.59 -11.79
CA LEU A 232 -17.13 -4.85 -11.96
C LEU A 232 -15.86 -4.90 -11.10
N ILE A 233 -15.13 -3.78 -10.96
CA ILE A 233 -13.99 -3.67 -10.02
C ILE A 233 -14.40 -4.02 -8.59
N VAL A 234 -15.53 -3.48 -8.11
CA VAL A 234 -16.03 -3.72 -6.75
C VAL A 234 -16.50 -5.16 -6.59
N LEU A 235 -17.23 -5.72 -7.56
CA LEU A 235 -17.69 -7.10 -7.53
C LEU A 235 -16.54 -8.10 -7.53
N TRP A 236 -15.52 -7.91 -8.37
CA TRP A 236 -14.31 -8.72 -8.33
C TRP A 236 -13.63 -8.59 -6.96
N GLY A 237 -13.44 -7.38 -6.45
CA GLY A 237 -12.80 -7.15 -5.16
C GLY A 237 -13.53 -7.83 -3.99
N LEU A 238 -14.87 -7.72 -3.93
CA LEU A 238 -15.70 -8.32 -2.89
C LEU A 238 -15.90 -9.83 -3.06
N GLY A 239 -15.94 -10.35 -4.29
CA GLY A 239 -16.20 -11.76 -4.57
C GLY A 239 -14.95 -12.65 -4.51
N THR A 240 -13.77 -12.09 -4.77
CA THR A 240 -12.52 -12.85 -4.88
C THR A 240 -11.44 -12.43 -3.89
N GLY A 241 -11.63 -11.30 -3.20
CA GLY A 241 -10.67 -10.78 -2.22
C GLY A 241 -9.33 -10.36 -2.81
N LEU A 242 -9.21 -10.20 -4.13
CA LEU A 242 -7.95 -9.84 -4.79
C LEU A 242 -7.35 -8.54 -4.26
N ARG A 243 -6.02 -8.50 -4.11
CA ARG A 243 -5.29 -7.24 -3.86
C ARG A 243 -5.39 -6.35 -5.08
N ARG A 244 -5.26 -5.03 -4.87
CA ARG A 244 -5.25 -4.03 -5.95
C ARG A 244 -4.29 -4.37 -7.12
N GLY A 245 -3.13 -4.95 -6.82
CA GLY A 245 -2.15 -5.35 -7.82
C GLY A 245 -2.64 -6.51 -8.68
N GLU A 246 -3.23 -7.52 -8.05
CA GLU A 246 -3.84 -8.67 -8.74
C GLU A 246 -5.04 -8.22 -9.58
N LEU A 247 -5.91 -7.38 -9.00
CA LEU A 247 -7.12 -6.88 -9.66
C LEU A 247 -6.79 -6.12 -10.95
N LEU A 248 -5.81 -5.21 -10.91
CA LEU A 248 -5.34 -4.46 -12.08
C LEU A 248 -4.40 -5.26 -13.00
N GLY A 249 -3.98 -6.45 -12.55
CA GLY A 249 -3.16 -7.40 -13.28
C GLY A 249 -3.96 -8.49 -14.00
N LEU A 250 -5.29 -8.54 -13.81
CA LEU A 250 -6.17 -9.51 -14.50
C LEU A 250 -6.04 -9.38 -16.02
N ARG A 251 -5.82 -10.50 -16.69
CA ARG A 251 -5.66 -10.62 -18.14
C ARG A 251 -6.80 -11.47 -18.69
N ILE A 252 -7.47 -11.02 -19.75
CA ILE A 252 -8.59 -11.70 -20.40
C ILE A 252 -8.19 -13.10 -20.86
N LYS A 253 -6.96 -13.27 -21.38
CA LYS A 253 -6.43 -14.56 -21.85
C LYS A 253 -6.28 -15.61 -20.74
N LEU A 254 -6.34 -15.20 -19.48
CA LEU A 254 -6.22 -16.06 -18.30
C LEU A 254 -7.56 -16.31 -17.62
N LEU A 255 -8.65 -15.83 -18.21
CA LEU A 255 -10.02 -16.10 -17.77
C LEU A 255 -10.55 -17.29 -18.55
N ASN A 256 -10.86 -18.38 -17.84
CA ASN A 256 -11.51 -19.54 -18.40
C ASN A 256 -13.00 -19.51 -18.06
N PHE A 257 -13.80 -18.95 -18.98
CA PHE A 257 -15.27 -18.86 -18.83
C PHE A 257 -15.99 -20.21 -18.92
N ARG A 258 -15.34 -21.28 -19.41
CA ARG A 258 -15.95 -22.63 -19.39
C ARG A 258 -15.85 -23.28 -18.02
N ARG A 259 -14.73 -23.05 -17.33
CA ARG A 259 -14.48 -23.59 -15.99
C ARG A 259 -14.81 -22.60 -14.88
N ASN A 260 -15.19 -21.37 -15.24
CA ASN A 260 -15.33 -20.23 -14.34
C ASN A 260 -14.11 -20.06 -13.41
N MET A 261 -12.92 -19.99 -14.03
CA MET A 261 -11.64 -19.83 -13.32
C MET A 261 -10.86 -18.63 -13.86
N ALA A 262 -10.13 -17.96 -12.99
CA ALA A 262 -9.17 -16.92 -13.35
C ALA A 262 -7.77 -17.25 -12.81
N GLU A 263 -6.76 -17.21 -13.67
CA GLU A 263 -5.38 -17.46 -13.26
C GLU A 263 -4.68 -16.17 -12.83
N ILE A 264 -4.21 -16.16 -11.57
CA ILE A 264 -3.41 -15.07 -11.00
C ILE A 264 -1.94 -15.44 -11.12
N VAL A 265 -1.21 -14.72 -11.97
CA VAL A 265 0.18 -15.00 -12.31
C VAL A 265 1.05 -13.78 -11.97
N ARG A 266 2.25 -14.01 -11.44
CA ARG A 266 3.23 -12.96 -11.14
C ARG A 266 4.01 -12.63 -12.40
N ARG A 267 4.08 -11.35 -12.74
CA ARG A 267 4.82 -10.86 -13.91
C ARG A 267 5.62 -9.62 -13.53
N PRO A 268 6.65 -9.74 -12.68
CA PRO A 268 7.47 -8.57 -12.36
C PRO A 268 8.12 -8.04 -13.63
N ASP A 269 8.14 -6.72 -13.78
CA ASP A 269 8.79 -6.03 -14.90
C ASP A 269 8.29 -6.47 -16.28
N ASP A 270 6.97 -6.71 -16.40
CA ASP A 270 6.35 -7.17 -17.64
C ASP A 270 6.50 -6.10 -18.73
N LYS A 271 7.29 -6.40 -19.77
CA LYS A 271 7.48 -5.54 -20.95
C LYS A 271 6.17 -5.24 -21.68
N LYS A 272 5.16 -6.12 -21.58
CA LYS A 272 3.83 -5.91 -22.17
C LYS A 272 2.92 -5.04 -21.31
N ASP A 273 3.35 -4.65 -20.12
CA ASP A 273 2.64 -3.66 -19.30
C ASP A 273 3.21 -2.26 -19.60
N PRO A 274 2.43 -1.36 -20.22
CA PRO A 274 2.90 -0.01 -20.54
C PRO A 274 2.96 0.91 -19.31
N ARG A 275 2.46 0.48 -18.14
CA ARG A 275 2.41 1.33 -16.94
C ARG A 275 3.80 1.44 -16.33
N LYS A 276 4.28 2.68 -16.18
CA LYS A 276 5.52 3.01 -15.45
C LYS A 276 5.50 2.43 -14.02
N TYR A 277 4.39 2.60 -13.31
CA TYR A 277 4.15 2.00 -12.00
C TYR A 277 3.28 0.75 -12.14
N GLN A 278 3.93 -0.38 -12.43
CA GLN A 278 3.24 -1.65 -12.63
C GLN A 278 2.54 -2.12 -11.35
N PRO A 279 1.25 -2.50 -11.42
CA PRO A 279 0.59 -3.21 -10.34
C PRO A 279 1.14 -4.64 -10.24
N ASN A 280 1.99 -4.88 -9.24
CA ASN A 280 2.60 -6.19 -9.04
C ASN A 280 1.78 -7.09 -8.10
N THR A 281 1.73 -8.36 -8.45
CA THR A 281 1.20 -9.44 -7.62
C THR A 281 2.20 -9.79 -6.52
N LYS A 282 1.88 -9.43 -5.27
CA LYS A 282 2.69 -9.77 -4.08
C LYS A 282 2.51 -11.22 -3.62
N THR A 283 1.48 -11.88 -4.09
CA THR A 283 1.00 -13.21 -3.70
C THR A 283 1.56 -14.30 -4.57
N ARG A 284 1.49 -15.54 -4.08
CA ARG A 284 1.74 -16.73 -4.89
C ARG A 284 0.71 -16.85 -6.01
N GLU A 285 1.16 -17.45 -7.10
CA GLU A 285 0.30 -17.75 -8.25
C GLU A 285 -0.75 -18.79 -7.88
N ARG A 286 -1.94 -18.65 -8.44
CA ARG A 286 -3.07 -19.57 -8.19
C ARG A 286 -4.19 -19.34 -9.20
N GLY A 287 -4.98 -20.39 -9.40
CA GLY A 287 -6.32 -20.26 -9.97
C GLY A 287 -7.31 -19.83 -8.88
N ILE A 288 -8.22 -18.92 -9.22
CA ILE A 288 -9.37 -18.58 -8.39
C ILE A 288 -10.66 -18.92 -9.14
N GLY A 289 -11.61 -19.53 -8.44
CA GLY A 289 -12.96 -19.72 -8.95
C GLY A 289 -13.72 -18.40 -8.97
N ILE A 290 -14.54 -18.21 -9.99
CA ILE A 290 -15.52 -17.12 -10.08
C ILE A 290 -16.92 -17.72 -10.22
N SER A 291 -17.94 -17.02 -9.74
CA SER A 291 -19.32 -17.49 -9.93
C SER A 291 -19.76 -17.31 -11.38
N GLU A 292 -20.83 -18.00 -11.79
CA GLU A 292 -21.42 -17.84 -13.12
C GLU A 292 -21.85 -16.40 -13.39
N GLU A 293 -22.39 -15.71 -12.39
CA GLU A 293 -22.81 -14.31 -12.49
C GLU A 293 -21.61 -13.38 -12.68
N LEU A 294 -20.53 -13.58 -11.92
CA LEU A 294 -19.31 -12.77 -12.07
C LEU A 294 -18.65 -13.04 -13.42
N ALA A 295 -18.65 -14.30 -13.88
CA ALA A 295 -18.16 -14.68 -15.19
C ALA A 295 -18.98 -14.02 -16.31
N TYR A 296 -20.31 -14.05 -16.21
CA TYR A 296 -21.23 -13.41 -17.14
C TYR A 296 -20.99 -11.90 -17.22
N LEU A 297 -20.98 -11.20 -16.08
CA LEU A 297 -20.74 -9.75 -16.03
C LEU A 297 -19.36 -9.37 -16.57
N THR A 298 -18.36 -10.22 -16.32
CA THR A 298 -17.02 -10.02 -16.86
C THR A 298 -17.00 -10.19 -18.38
N HIS A 299 -17.65 -11.23 -18.90
CA HIS A 299 -17.77 -11.47 -20.32
C HIS A 299 -18.54 -10.33 -21.03
N GLU A 300 -19.65 -9.90 -20.46
CA GLU A 300 -20.43 -8.75 -20.93
C GLU A 300 -19.58 -7.47 -20.99
N HIS A 301 -18.82 -7.18 -19.92
CA HIS A 301 -17.88 -6.07 -19.89
C HIS A 301 -16.84 -6.14 -21.00
N ILE A 302 -16.28 -7.33 -21.26
CA ILE A 302 -15.28 -7.52 -22.33
C ILE A 302 -15.90 -7.24 -23.70
N VAL A 303 -17.06 -7.81 -23.99
CA VAL A 303 -17.67 -7.82 -25.32
C VAL A 303 -18.40 -6.52 -25.64
N LYS A 304 -19.18 -5.96 -24.70
CA LYS A 304 -20.01 -4.77 -24.95
C LYS A 304 -19.26 -3.46 -24.67
N HIS A 305 -18.58 -3.39 -23.53
CA HIS A 305 -18.07 -2.11 -23.03
C HIS A 305 -16.59 -1.92 -23.40
N ARG A 306 -15.71 -2.83 -22.98
CA ARG A 306 -14.26 -2.75 -23.20
C ARG A 306 -13.88 -2.83 -24.67
N SER A 307 -14.54 -3.69 -25.44
CA SER A 307 -14.25 -3.85 -26.87
C SER A 307 -14.51 -2.58 -27.67
N SER A 308 -15.39 -1.67 -27.22
CA SER A 308 -15.68 -0.41 -27.91
C SER A 308 -14.45 0.50 -28.00
N LEU A 309 -13.52 0.39 -27.04
CA LEU A 309 -12.33 1.23 -26.95
C LEU A 309 -11.19 0.69 -27.84
N ARG A 310 -10.81 1.46 -28.86
CA ARG A 310 -9.74 1.08 -29.81
C ARG A 310 -8.41 0.76 -29.11
N GLY A 311 -8.05 1.51 -28.07
CA GLY A 311 -6.83 1.27 -27.29
C GLY A 311 -6.85 -0.06 -26.53
N ALA A 312 -8.01 -0.43 -25.96
CA ALA A 312 -8.16 -1.65 -25.19
C ALA A 312 -8.02 -2.93 -26.03
N ARG A 313 -8.26 -2.86 -27.35
CA ARG A 313 -8.08 -3.99 -28.28
C ARG A 313 -6.61 -4.37 -28.48
N LYS A 314 -5.67 -3.49 -28.12
CA LYS A 314 -4.23 -3.70 -28.34
C LYS A 314 -3.55 -4.54 -27.25
N HIS A 315 -4.26 -4.84 -26.17
CA HIS A 315 -3.75 -5.64 -25.06
C HIS A 315 -4.88 -6.41 -24.38
N ASP A 316 -4.55 -7.27 -23.43
CA ASP A 316 -5.48 -8.19 -22.78
C ASP A 316 -5.79 -7.86 -21.31
N PHE A 317 -5.32 -6.73 -20.76
CA PHE A 317 -5.74 -6.30 -19.41
C PHE A 317 -7.25 -6.10 -19.31
N LEU A 318 -7.88 -6.62 -18.25
CA LEU A 318 -9.33 -6.55 -18.07
C LEU A 318 -9.82 -5.11 -17.88
N PHE A 319 -9.27 -4.39 -16.89
CA PHE A 319 -9.70 -3.03 -16.57
C PHE A 319 -8.86 -1.98 -17.28
N VAL A 320 -9.54 -1.04 -17.94
CA VAL A 320 -8.91 0.00 -18.78
C VAL A 320 -9.44 1.40 -18.46
N ALA A 321 -8.65 2.42 -18.80
CA ALA A 321 -9.06 3.81 -18.81
C ALA A 321 -10.08 4.06 -19.94
N ASP A 322 -11.06 4.91 -19.66
CA ASP A 322 -12.20 5.23 -20.53
C ASP A 322 -11.82 6.09 -21.74
N ASP A 323 -10.82 6.97 -21.59
CA ASP A 323 -10.37 7.89 -22.61
C ASP A 323 -9.41 7.23 -23.64
N THR A 324 -8.46 6.47 -23.15
CA THR A 324 -7.32 5.95 -23.92
C THR A 324 -7.43 4.46 -24.21
N GLY A 325 -8.23 3.73 -23.43
CA GLY A 325 -8.26 2.27 -23.44
C GLY A 325 -6.99 1.62 -22.88
N LEU A 326 -6.06 2.38 -22.31
CA LEU A 326 -4.85 1.85 -21.68
C LEU A 326 -5.17 1.13 -20.36
N PRO A 327 -4.28 0.24 -19.87
CA PRO A 327 -4.50 -0.47 -18.62
C PRO A 327 -4.70 0.48 -17.43
N LEU A 328 -5.74 0.23 -16.63
CA LEU A 328 -6.10 1.11 -15.53
C LEU A 328 -4.95 1.23 -14.51
N SER A 329 -4.64 2.45 -14.08
CA SER A 329 -3.52 2.72 -13.17
C SER A 329 -3.90 2.52 -11.70
N LEU A 330 -2.90 2.35 -10.83
CA LEU A 330 -3.11 2.31 -9.38
C LEU A 330 -3.76 3.60 -8.86
N ALA A 331 -3.36 4.76 -9.39
CA ALA A 331 -3.92 6.05 -9.02
C ALA A 331 -5.39 6.18 -9.44
N ALA A 332 -5.73 5.70 -10.65
CA ALA A 332 -7.11 5.68 -11.13
C ALA A 332 -7.99 4.76 -10.27
N LEU A 333 -7.51 3.56 -9.91
CA LEU A 333 -8.22 2.69 -8.97
C LEU A 333 -8.42 3.36 -7.60
N SER A 334 -7.40 4.02 -7.06
CA SER A 334 -7.53 4.79 -5.82
C SER A 334 -8.52 5.96 -5.95
N LYS A 335 -8.64 6.56 -7.14
CA LYS A 335 -9.64 7.61 -7.43
C LYS A 335 -11.06 7.04 -7.38
N VAL A 336 -11.31 5.84 -7.90
CA VAL A 336 -12.63 5.16 -7.81
C VAL A 336 -13.13 5.13 -6.36
N PHE A 337 -12.33 4.60 -5.43
CA PHE A 337 -12.73 4.53 -4.01
C PHE A 337 -12.84 5.91 -3.36
N ARG A 338 -11.99 6.86 -3.74
CA ARG A 338 -12.07 8.23 -3.23
C ARG A 338 -13.38 8.89 -3.62
N THR A 339 -13.76 8.78 -4.90
CA THR A 339 -15.03 9.32 -5.41
C THR A 339 -16.22 8.71 -4.68
N LEU A 340 -16.21 7.39 -4.42
CA LEU A 340 -17.26 6.74 -3.62
C LEU A 340 -17.40 7.36 -2.23
N ARG A 341 -16.28 7.55 -1.51
CA ARG A 341 -16.31 8.16 -0.17
C ARG A 341 -16.77 9.61 -0.17
N GLU A 342 -16.31 10.39 -1.16
CA GLU A 342 -16.66 11.82 -1.28
C GLU A 342 -18.14 12.02 -1.64
N ARG A 343 -18.72 11.14 -2.45
CA ARG A 343 -20.10 11.25 -2.94
C ARG A 343 -21.12 10.51 -2.07
N HIS A 344 -20.71 9.43 -1.41
CA HIS A 344 -21.57 8.61 -0.56
C HIS A 344 -20.89 8.32 0.78
N PRO A 345 -20.93 9.25 1.75
CA PRO A 345 -20.30 9.05 3.06
C PRO A 345 -20.77 7.77 3.79
N ALA A 346 -21.98 7.29 3.50
CA ALA A 346 -22.55 6.06 4.04
C ALA A 346 -21.75 4.79 3.70
N VAL A 347 -20.91 4.80 2.65
CA VAL A 347 -20.00 3.67 2.34
C VAL A 347 -18.79 3.59 3.29
N GLY A 348 -18.56 4.63 4.09
CA GLY A 348 -17.51 4.71 5.11
C GLY A 348 -16.19 5.32 4.64
N ASP A 349 -15.59 6.16 5.49
CA ASP A 349 -14.33 6.88 5.23
C ASP A 349 -13.11 5.97 5.02
N GLY A 350 -13.18 4.74 5.52
CA GLY A 350 -12.12 3.73 5.37
C GLY A 350 -12.13 3.00 4.03
N LEU A 351 -13.20 3.14 3.21
CA LEU A 351 -13.39 2.33 2.02
C LEU A 351 -12.19 2.39 1.08
N SER A 352 -11.62 1.24 0.76
CA SER A 352 -10.54 1.11 -0.22
C SER A 352 -10.50 -0.31 -0.78
N SER A 353 -9.72 -0.53 -1.84
CA SER A 353 -9.45 -1.89 -2.36
C SER A 353 -9.00 -2.89 -1.28
N HIS A 354 -8.30 -2.43 -0.24
CA HIS A 354 -7.85 -3.31 0.84
C HIS A 354 -8.98 -3.68 1.80
N VAL A 355 -9.95 -2.79 1.98
CA VAL A 355 -11.16 -3.05 2.77
C VAL A 355 -12.06 -4.08 2.09
N LEU A 356 -12.15 -4.10 0.75
CA LEU A 356 -12.88 -5.15 0.03
C LEU A 356 -12.30 -6.53 0.35
N ARG A 357 -10.97 -6.64 0.36
CA ARG A 357 -10.25 -7.86 0.73
C ARG A 357 -10.47 -8.26 2.20
N HIS A 358 -10.53 -7.31 3.12
CA HIS A 358 -10.88 -7.61 4.52
C HIS A 358 -12.30 -8.12 4.65
N THR A 359 -13.24 -7.48 3.96
CA THR A 359 -14.64 -7.88 3.90
C THR A 359 -14.77 -9.30 3.38
N TRP A 360 -14.09 -9.65 2.28
CA TRP A 360 -14.05 -11.04 1.78
C TRP A 360 -13.52 -12.04 2.82
N ASN A 361 -12.50 -11.70 3.62
CA ASN A 361 -12.00 -12.63 4.66
C ASN A 361 -13.00 -12.86 5.79
N GLU A 362 -13.77 -11.83 6.16
CA GLU A 362 -14.84 -11.95 7.14
C GLU A 362 -15.96 -12.82 6.57
N ASP A 363 -16.44 -12.52 5.36
CA ASP A 363 -17.44 -13.31 4.65
C ASP A 363 -16.99 -14.79 4.52
N PHE A 364 -15.72 -15.03 4.20
CA PHE A 364 -15.15 -16.37 4.13
C PHE A 364 -15.20 -17.11 5.48
N SER A 365 -15.01 -16.40 6.60
CA SER A 365 -15.15 -17.00 7.93
C SER A 365 -16.58 -17.48 8.16
N GLU A 366 -17.58 -16.69 7.78
CA GLU A 366 -18.98 -17.06 7.92
C GLU A 366 -19.38 -18.25 7.04
N VAL A 367 -18.86 -18.30 5.80
CA VAL A 367 -19.04 -19.46 4.91
C VAL A 367 -18.37 -20.69 5.51
N ALA A 368 -17.16 -20.55 6.07
CA ALA A 368 -16.45 -21.65 6.70
C ALA A 368 -17.14 -22.17 7.96
N ASP A 369 -17.71 -21.27 8.78
CA ASP A 369 -18.53 -21.61 9.93
C ASP A 369 -19.75 -22.43 9.52
N LYS A 370 -20.49 -21.99 8.50
CA LYS A 370 -21.67 -22.70 7.98
C LYS A 370 -21.32 -24.06 7.38
N ALA A 371 -20.14 -24.19 6.78
CA ALA A 371 -19.64 -25.45 6.25
C ALA A 371 -19.04 -26.38 7.33
N GLY A 372 -18.94 -25.93 8.58
CA GLY A 372 -18.35 -26.72 9.67
C GLY A 372 -16.85 -27.00 9.49
N LEU A 373 -16.13 -26.13 8.79
CA LEU A 373 -14.70 -26.33 8.52
C LEU A 373 -13.87 -26.27 9.82
N ALA A 374 -12.99 -27.26 9.98
CA ALA A 374 -12.00 -27.26 11.05
C ALA A 374 -11.03 -26.06 10.90
N PRO A 375 -10.49 -25.52 12.00
CA PRO A 375 -9.62 -24.33 11.96
C PRO A 375 -8.43 -24.45 11.01
N GLU A 376 -7.80 -25.63 10.94
CA GLU A 376 -6.67 -25.89 10.06
C GLU A 376 -7.07 -25.95 8.58
N ASP A 377 -8.24 -26.52 8.27
CA ASP A 377 -8.78 -26.54 6.91
C ASP A 377 -9.18 -25.15 6.44
N GLU A 378 -9.85 -24.38 7.30
CA GLU A 378 -10.14 -22.96 7.04
C GLU A 378 -8.85 -22.18 6.77
N ARG A 379 -7.81 -22.39 7.59
CA ARG A 379 -6.50 -21.76 7.42
C ARG A 379 -5.88 -22.10 6.08
N ARG A 380 -5.82 -23.38 5.71
CA ARG A 380 -5.26 -23.83 4.43
C ARG A 380 -6.04 -23.28 3.24
N ALA A 381 -7.37 -23.42 3.26
CA ALA A 381 -8.25 -22.94 2.19
C ALA A 381 -8.15 -21.41 2.02
N ARG A 382 -8.16 -20.66 3.14
CA ARG A 382 -7.97 -19.21 3.12
C ARG A 382 -6.57 -18.85 2.59
N ASN A 383 -5.51 -19.49 3.07
CA ASN A 383 -4.15 -19.21 2.62
C ASN A 383 -4.00 -19.42 1.11
N HIS A 384 -4.55 -20.53 0.60
CA HIS A 384 -4.60 -20.82 -0.83
C HIS A 384 -5.38 -19.73 -1.60
N ALA A 385 -6.64 -19.48 -1.24
CA ALA A 385 -7.50 -18.48 -1.89
C ALA A 385 -6.90 -17.06 -1.86
N MET A 386 -6.08 -16.76 -0.85
CA MET A 386 -5.43 -15.48 -0.63
C MET A 386 -4.02 -15.35 -1.17
N GLY A 387 -3.48 -16.41 -1.76
CA GLY A 387 -2.12 -16.50 -2.29
C GLY A 387 -1.04 -16.28 -1.22
N TRP A 388 -1.36 -16.61 0.03
CA TRP A 388 -0.42 -16.62 1.15
C TRP A 388 0.42 -17.90 1.14
N SER A 389 1.53 -17.91 1.87
CA SER A 389 2.25 -19.16 2.10
C SER A 389 1.41 -20.11 2.95
N ASP A 390 1.59 -21.41 2.76
CA ASP A 390 0.82 -22.43 3.50
C ASP A 390 1.04 -22.33 5.01
N PHE A 391 2.22 -21.86 5.41
CA PHE A 391 2.62 -21.57 6.78
C PHE A 391 2.39 -20.10 7.21
N SER A 392 1.63 -19.30 6.45
CA SER A 392 1.40 -17.90 6.81
C SER A 392 0.49 -17.79 8.03
N ASN A 393 0.93 -17.00 9.03
CA ASN A 393 0.12 -16.63 10.19
C ASN A 393 -0.86 -15.47 9.88
N SER A 394 -0.96 -15.05 8.61
CA SER A 394 -1.87 -13.98 8.19
C SER A 394 -3.34 -14.36 8.41
N SER A 395 -3.67 -15.64 8.25
CA SER A 395 -4.98 -16.25 8.53
C SER A 395 -5.39 -16.17 9.99
N ASP A 396 -4.41 -16.26 10.90
CA ASP A 396 -4.66 -16.47 12.33
C ASP A 396 -5.34 -15.27 12.98
N HIS A 397 -5.21 -14.09 12.37
CA HIS A 397 -5.93 -12.89 12.80
C HIS A 397 -7.44 -13.03 12.65
N TYR A 398 -7.90 -13.65 11.57
CA TYR A 398 -9.33 -13.87 11.33
C TYR A 398 -9.85 -15.00 12.21
N LEU A 399 -9.03 -16.04 12.42
CA LEU A 399 -9.34 -17.10 13.38
C LEU A 399 -9.50 -16.57 14.81
N LYS A 400 -8.60 -15.67 15.26
CA LYS A 400 -8.73 -15.01 16.58
C LYS A 400 -10.02 -14.21 16.72
N ARG A 401 -10.46 -13.53 15.64
CA ARG A 401 -11.73 -12.79 15.63
C ARG A 401 -12.92 -13.76 15.72
N ARG A 402 -12.90 -14.88 14.98
CA ARG A 402 -13.89 -15.96 15.07
C ARG A 402 -13.97 -16.51 16.50
N THR A 403 -12.85 -16.87 17.10
CA THR A 403 -12.78 -17.34 18.50
C THR A 403 -13.36 -16.31 19.46
N ARG A 404 -13.04 -15.02 19.28
CA ARG A 404 -13.61 -13.95 20.12
C ARG A 404 -15.13 -13.86 19.96
N ARG A 405 -15.65 -13.93 18.73
CA ARG A 405 -17.10 -13.92 18.47
C ARG A 405 -17.79 -15.11 19.13
N GLN A 406 -17.28 -16.33 18.92
CA GLN A 406 -17.84 -17.55 19.51
C GLN A 406 -17.81 -17.49 21.06
N ALA A 407 -16.73 -16.98 21.65
CA ALA A 407 -16.64 -16.78 23.09
C ALA A 407 -17.68 -15.76 23.61
N THR A 408 -17.91 -14.67 22.87
CA THR A 408 -18.96 -13.70 23.20
C THR A 408 -20.35 -14.33 23.10
N GLU A 409 -20.67 -15.05 22.02
CA GLU A 409 -21.95 -15.73 21.85
C GLU A 409 -22.20 -16.78 22.95
N ALA A 410 -21.20 -17.58 23.29
CA ALA A 410 -21.27 -18.54 24.38
C ALA A 410 -21.51 -17.84 25.74
N SER A 411 -20.81 -16.73 26.00
CA SER A 411 -20.99 -15.95 27.22
C SER A 411 -22.41 -15.37 27.33
N VAL A 412 -22.98 -14.86 26.22
CA VAL A 412 -24.36 -14.35 26.20
C VAL A 412 -25.36 -15.48 26.47
N LYS A 413 -25.17 -16.68 25.87
CA LYS A 413 -26.04 -17.84 26.14
C LYS A 413 -25.99 -18.27 27.62
N ILE A 414 -24.81 -18.27 28.23
CA ILE A 414 -24.65 -18.55 29.66
C ILE A 414 -25.42 -17.50 30.49
N GLN A 415 -25.27 -16.22 30.16
CA GLN A 415 -26.01 -15.14 30.84
C GLN A 415 -27.52 -15.32 30.71
N GLN A 416 -28.02 -15.66 29.51
CA GLN A 416 -29.44 -15.93 29.28
C GLN A 416 -29.96 -17.11 30.11
N ALA A 417 -29.18 -18.19 30.23
CA ALA A 417 -29.53 -19.34 31.05
C ALA A 417 -29.60 -18.97 32.54
N VAL A 418 -28.56 -18.29 33.05
CA VAL A 418 -28.48 -17.85 34.46
C VAL A 418 -29.61 -16.89 34.81
N VAL A 419 -29.87 -15.89 33.97
CA VAL A 419 -30.97 -14.93 34.19
C VAL A 419 -32.32 -15.64 34.10
N GLY A 420 -32.49 -16.54 33.12
CA GLY A 420 -33.72 -17.31 32.95
C GLY A 420 -34.05 -18.20 34.16
N GLU A 421 -33.05 -18.85 34.76
CA GLU A 421 -33.20 -19.64 35.99
C GLU A 421 -33.55 -18.75 37.19
N ALA A 422 -32.89 -17.61 37.34
CA ALA A 422 -33.19 -16.65 38.42
C ALA A 422 -34.63 -16.11 38.35
N THR A 423 -35.12 -15.78 37.15
CA THR A 423 -36.48 -15.25 36.97
C THR A 423 -37.60 -16.28 37.11
N LYS A 424 -37.30 -17.58 37.00
CA LYS A 424 -38.30 -18.65 37.27
C LYS A 424 -38.50 -18.85 38.76
N GLY A 425 -37.45 -18.69 39.57
CA GLY A 425 -37.54 -18.77 41.03
C GLY A 425 -38.37 -17.65 41.67
N GLU A 426 -38.50 -16.49 41.00
CA GLU A 426 -39.34 -15.37 41.46
C GLU A 426 -40.83 -15.48 41.08
N GLN A 427 -41.22 -16.48 40.28
CA GLN A 427 -42.63 -16.70 39.88
C GLN A 427 -43.31 -17.84 40.65
N ASP A 428 -42.54 -18.63 41.40
CA ASP A 428 -43.02 -19.74 42.22
C ASP A 428 -43.11 -19.40 43.74
N ASP A 429 -42.86 -18.14 44.10
CA ASP A 429 -43.17 -17.51 45.41
C ASP A 429 -44.31 -16.49 45.23
#